data_AF-A0A429HRR0-F1
#
_entry.id   AF-A0A429HRR0-F1
#
_cell.length_a   1.000
_cell.length_b   1.000
_cell.length_c   1.000
_cell.angle_alpha   90.00
_cell.angle_beta   90.00
_cell.angle_gamma   90.00
#
_symmetry.space_group_name_H-M   'P 1'
#
loop_
_entity.id
_entity.type
_entity.pdbx_description
1 polymer ?
#
loop_
_entity_poly.entity_id
_entity_poly.type
_entity_poly.pdbx_seq_one_letter_code
_entity_poly.pdbx_strand_id
1 'polypeptide(L)'
;MGSISTGQHDADAHDQELARNSHHQHEATTAQFTIFQTLTAVGIAEGQADGIVSKLEAGTVAGAHTWISESSAPHACEPRFEDGWFAGVRDVASHLLRIANTTATAQRGRAVSSALLAAHLQQPASPAPQDAPVEDPAQLRRSMRRTSWRPRNASRGPWPHRASGTGRAGSF
;
A
#
# COMPACT_ATOMS: atom_id res chain seq x y z
N MET A 1 40.38 -23.17 -30.84
CA MET A 1 40.70 -22.16 -29.80
C MET A 1 39.73 -21.01 -30.02
N GLY A 2 38.65 -20.74 -29.28
CA GLY A 2 38.24 -21.14 -27.94
C GLY A 2 38.08 -19.90 -27.03
N SER A 3 37.32 -18.88 -27.45
CA SER A 3 37.23 -17.57 -26.73
C SER A 3 35.80 -17.08 -26.44
N ILE A 4 34.82 -17.98 -26.28
CA ILE A 4 33.40 -17.61 -26.03
C ILE A 4 33.01 -17.80 -24.55
N SER A 5 33.90 -18.30 -23.69
CA SER A 5 33.52 -18.85 -22.39
C SER A 5 33.41 -17.83 -21.25
N THR A 6 34.08 -16.67 -21.32
CA THR A 6 34.12 -15.71 -20.20
C THR A 6 32.93 -14.74 -20.22
N GLY A 7 32.59 -14.17 -21.39
CA GLY A 7 31.50 -13.20 -21.50
C GLY A 7 30.10 -13.79 -21.27
N GLN A 8 29.90 -15.08 -21.55
CA GLN A 8 28.63 -15.75 -21.31
C GLN A 8 28.44 -16.06 -19.81
N HIS A 9 29.52 -16.39 -19.10
CA HIS A 9 29.49 -16.64 -17.66
C HIS A 9 29.21 -15.37 -16.84
N ASP A 10 29.78 -14.23 -17.26
CA ASP A 10 29.55 -12.94 -16.61
C ASP A 10 28.11 -12.42 -16.83
N ALA A 11 27.53 -12.65 -18.00
CA ALA A 11 26.13 -12.31 -18.29
C ALA A 11 25.16 -13.14 -17.44
N ASP A 12 25.37 -14.46 -17.36
CA ASP A 12 24.55 -15.35 -16.54
C ASP A 12 24.64 -14.99 -15.03
N ALA A 13 25.82 -14.59 -14.55
CA ALA A 13 26.02 -14.14 -13.18
C ALA A 13 25.29 -12.81 -12.89
N HIS A 14 25.36 -11.86 -13.83
CA HIS A 14 24.65 -10.58 -13.69
C HIS A 14 23.12 -10.76 -13.66
N ASP A 15 22.59 -11.60 -14.56
CA ASP A 15 21.16 -11.90 -14.62
C ASP A 15 20.67 -12.61 -13.36
N GLN A 16 21.48 -13.53 -12.81
CA GLN A 16 21.18 -14.18 -11.54
C GLN A 16 21.12 -13.19 -10.38
N GLU A 17 22.07 -12.26 -10.29
CA GLU A 17 22.07 -11.22 -9.26
C GLU A 17 20.87 -10.26 -9.41
N LEU A 18 20.49 -9.92 -10.64
CA LEU A 18 19.31 -9.10 -10.89
C LEU A 18 18.01 -9.80 -10.45
N ALA A 19 17.89 -11.10 -10.70
CA ALA A 19 16.76 -11.90 -10.26
C ALA A 19 16.66 -11.95 -8.72
N ARG A 20 17.80 -12.15 -8.03
CA ARG A 20 17.87 -12.13 -6.56
C ARG A 20 17.47 -10.76 -6.00
N ASN A 21 17.99 -9.68 -6.57
CA ASN A 21 17.65 -8.32 -6.15
C ASN A 21 16.16 -8.04 -6.34
N SER A 22 15.60 -8.41 -7.50
CA SER A 22 14.17 -8.26 -7.78
C SER A 22 13.30 -9.02 -6.77
N HIS A 23 13.71 -10.23 -6.40
CA HIS A 23 13.02 -11.02 -5.38
C HIS A 23 13.03 -10.32 -4.01
N HIS A 24 14.20 -9.87 -3.53
CA HIS A 24 14.30 -9.18 -2.26
C HIS A 24 13.55 -7.84 -2.23
N GLN A 25 13.50 -7.10 -3.34
CA GLN A 25 12.69 -5.89 -3.45
C GLN A 25 11.19 -6.20 -3.30
N HIS A 26 10.73 -7.30 -3.90
CA HIS A 26 9.35 -7.75 -3.77
C HIS A 26 9.02 -8.16 -2.33
N GLU A 27 9.90 -8.92 -1.68
CA GLU A 27 9.76 -9.31 -0.27
C GLU A 27 9.72 -8.08 0.65
N ALA A 28 10.63 -7.12 0.46
CA ALA A 28 10.68 -5.89 1.25
C ALA A 28 9.41 -5.05 1.11
N THR A 29 8.88 -4.91 -0.12
CA THR A 29 7.62 -4.20 -0.38
C THR A 29 6.44 -4.90 0.30
N THR A 30 6.40 -6.22 0.22
CA THR A 30 5.36 -7.04 0.89
C THR A 30 5.42 -6.86 2.40
N ALA A 31 6.61 -6.92 3.00
CA ALA A 31 6.80 -6.72 4.43
C ALA A 31 6.38 -5.32 4.89
N GLN A 32 6.74 -4.27 4.16
CA GLN A 32 6.30 -2.89 4.45
C GLN A 32 4.78 -2.77 4.49
N PHE A 33 4.10 -3.38 3.51
CA PHE A 33 2.64 -3.39 3.45
C PHE A 33 2.02 -4.17 4.61
N THR A 34 2.54 -5.36 4.93
CA THR A 34 2.09 -6.15 6.10
C THR A 34 2.26 -5.38 7.40
N ILE A 35 3.38 -4.68 7.60
CA ILE A 35 3.62 -3.85 8.79
C ILE A 35 2.60 -2.72 8.84
N PHE A 36 2.40 -2.00 7.75
CA PHE A 36 1.39 -0.93 7.68
C PHE A 36 -0.01 -1.43 8.04
N GLN A 37 -0.46 -2.52 7.42
CA GLN A 37 -1.77 -3.12 7.70
C GLN A 37 -1.90 -3.59 9.15
N THR A 38 -0.84 -4.16 9.72
CA THR A 38 -0.85 -4.60 11.12
C THR A 38 -0.98 -3.41 12.06
N LEU A 39 -0.26 -2.31 11.79
CA LEU A 39 -0.35 -1.08 12.58
C LEU A 39 -1.76 -0.47 12.49
N THR A 40 -2.36 -0.42 11.30
CA THR A 40 -3.73 0.11 11.16
C THR A 40 -4.78 -0.81 11.78
N ALA A 41 -4.61 -2.13 11.70
CA ALA A 41 -5.51 -3.11 12.32
C ALA A 41 -5.57 -3.00 13.85
N VAL A 42 -4.47 -2.58 14.50
CA VAL A 42 -4.45 -2.31 15.95
C VAL A 42 -4.89 -0.88 16.31
N GLY A 43 -5.39 -0.11 15.32
CA GLY A 43 -5.98 1.21 15.52
C GLY A 43 -5.00 2.38 15.44
N ILE A 44 -3.77 2.17 14.96
CA ILE A 44 -2.85 3.29 14.69
C ILE A 44 -3.34 4.03 13.45
N ALA A 45 -3.52 5.35 13.57
CA ALA A 45 -3.93 6.20 12.46
C ALA A 45 -2.97 6.05 11.27
N GLU A 46 -3.51 6.02 10.05
CA GLU A 46 -2.73 5.76 8.83
C GLU A 46 -1.50 6.65 8.67
N GLY A 47 -1.62 7.96 8.95
CA GLY A 47 -0.48 8.88 8.89
C GLY A 47 0.60 8.61 9.94
N GLN A 48 0.24 8.03 11.09
CA GLN A 48 1.20 7.60 12.11
C GLN A 48 1.84 6.25 11.73
N ALA A 49 1.05 5.30 11.21
CA ALA A 49 1.55 4.02 10.72
C ALA A 49 2.54 4.22 9.56
N ASP A 50 2.20 5.08 8.61
CA ASP A 50 3.07 5.50 7.51
C ASP A 50 4.38 6.12 8.01
N GLY A 51 4.29 7.06 8.96
CA GLY A 51 5.49 7.65 9.56
C GLY A 51 6.39 6.65 10.30
N ILE A 52 5.82 5.59 10.88
CA ILE A 52 6.59 4.49 11.49
C ILE A 52 7.31 3.67 10.42
N VAL A 53 6.59 3.28 9.35
CA VAL A 53 7.18 2.53 8.23
C VAL A 53 8.29 3.34 7.55
N SER A 54 8.10 4.64 7.30
CA SER A 54 9.14 5.50 6.71
C SER A 54 10.39 5.60 7.59
N LYS A 55 10.24 5.68 8.92
CA LYS A 55 11.39 5.68 9.84
C LYS A 55 12.10 4.33 9.88
N LEU A 56 11.34 3.23 9.83
CA LEU A 56 11.90 1.88 9.75
C LEU A 56 12.75 1.74 8.47
N GLU A 57 12.20 2.13 7.31
CA GLU A 57 12.92 2.12 6.03
C GLU A 57 14.20 2.97 6.07
N ALA A 58 14.11 4.20 6.61
CA ALA A 58 15.27 5.06 6.76
C ALA A 58 16.37 4.42 7.63
N GLY A 59 15.97 3.74 8.72
CA GLY A 59 16.88 2.98 9.58
C GLY A 59 17.57 1.83 8.85
N THR A 60 16.83 1.05 8.06
CA THR A 60 17.39 -0.04 7.25
C THR A 60 18.39 0.47 6.22
N VAL A 61 18.08 1.59 5.54
CA VAL A 61 18.99 2.23 4.57
C VAL A 61 20.24 2.78 5.26
N ALA A 62 20.12 3.36 6.45
CA ALA A 62 21.27 3.80 7.25
C ALA A 62 22.15 2.63 7.74
N GLY A 63 21.54 1.47 8.02
CA GLY A 63 22.26 0.23 8.31
C GLY A 63 23.06 -0.25 7.10
N ALA A 64 22.43 -0.30 5.91
CA ALA A 64 23.11 -0.66 4.67
C ALA A 64 24.26 0.30 4.33
N HIS A 65 24.06 1.61 4.54
CA HIS A 65 25.12 2.62 4.44
C HIS A 65 26.33 2.28 5.31
N THR A 66 26.09 1.92 6.57
CA THR A 66 27.16 1.59 7.53
C THR A 66 27.94 0.37 7.06
N TRP A 67 27.23 -0.71 6.69
CA TRP A 67 27.85 -1.92 6.19
C TRP A 67 28.70 -1.69 4.93
N ILE A 68 28.21 -0.88 3.98
CA ILE A 68 28.96 -0.53 2.76
C ILE A 68 30.17 0.33 3.09
N SER A 69 30.03 1.30 3.98
CA SER A 69 31.13 2.19 4.39
C SER A 69 32.27 1.45 5.09
N GLU A 70 31.94 0.35 5.77
CA GLU A 70 32.91 -0.52 6.44
C GLU A 70 33.50 -1.59 5.50
N SER A 71 33.04 -1.67 4.24
CA SER A 71 33.54 -2.64 3.28
C SER A 71 34.97 -2.32 2.82
N SER A 72 35.79 -3.36 2.69
CA SER A 72 37.17 -3.26 2.20
C SER A 72 37.25 -3.67 0.74
N ALA A 73 38.29 -3.21 0.05
CA ALA A 73 38.57 -3.66 -1.32
C ALA A 73 38.69 -5.19 -1.36
N PRO A 74 38.21 -5.84 -2.44
CA PRO A 74 38.38 -7.28 -2.62
C PRO A 74 39.85 -7.68 -2.46
N HIS A 75 40.09 -8.81 -1.80
CA HIS A 75 41.44 -9.32 -1.63
C HIS A 75 42.02 -9.62 -3.03
N ALA A 76 43.23 -9.15 -3.29
CA ALA A 76 43.90 -9.16 -4.60
C ALA A 76 43.49 -8.06 -5.60
N CYS A 77 42.81 -6.98 -5.17
CA CYS A 77 42.74 -5.77 -5.99
C CYS A 77 44.16 -5.19 -6.14
N GLU A 78 44.55 -4.81 -7.36
CA GLU A 78 45.86 -4.15 -7.54
C GLU A 78 45.82 -2.75 -6.91
N PRO A 79 46.92 -2.25 -6.31
CA PRO A 79 46.94 -0.98 -5.60
C PRO A 79 46.40 0.22 -6.40
N ARG A 80 46.57 0.19 -7.73
CA ARG A 80 46.08 1.25 -8.64
C ARG A 80 44.55 1.36 -8.72
N PHE A 81 43.81 0.33 -8.28
CA PHE A 81 42.34 0.30 -8.29
C PHE A 81 41.72 0.56 -6.91
N GLU A 82 42.53 0.58 -5.84
CA GLU A 82 42.03 0.79 -4.47
C GLU A 82 41.36 2.16 -4.31
N ASP A 83 41.97 3.22 -4.84
CA ASP A 83 41.39 4.57 -4.80
C ASP A 83 40.02 4.62 -5.50
N GLY A 84 39.88 3.91 -6.62
CA GLY A 84 38.62 3.81 -7.37
C GLY A 84 37.54 3.04 -6.61
N TRP A 85 37.93 1.96 -5.91
CA TRP A 85 37.03 1.22 -5.03
C TRP A 85 36.51 2.10 -3.89
N PHE A 86 37.40 2.77 -3.15
CA PHE A 86 37.01 3.62 -2.04
C PHE A 86 36.17 4.83 -2.50
N ALA A 87 36.49 5.41 -3.66
CA ALA A 87 35.69 6.47 -4.25
C ALA A 87 34.26 5.98 -4.58
N GLY A 88 34.12 4.79 -5.16
CA GLY A 88 32.83 4.18 -5.47
C GLY A 88 32.01 3.85 -4.22
N VAL A 89 32.63 3.21 -3.21
CA VAL A 89 32.00 2.90 -1.91
C VAL A 89 31.49 4.17 -1.24
N ARG A 90 32.29 5.25 -1.25
CA ARG A 90 31.90 6.55 -0.67
C ARG A 90 30.72 7.19 -1.41
N ASP A 91 30.65 7.08 -2.73
CA ASP A 91 29.53 7.61 -3.52
C ASP A 91 28.23 6.85 -3.22
N VAL A 92 28.27 5.52 -3.24
CA VAL A 92 27.12 4.66 -2.90
C VAL A 92 26.65 4.90 -1.47
N ALA A 93 27.57 4.98 -0.51
CA ALA A 93 27.26 5.33 0.87
C ALA A 93 26.56 6.71 0.93
N SER A 94 27.16 7.74 0.36
CA SER A 94 26.57 9.09 0.35
C SER A 94 25.17 9.12 -0.28
N HIS A 95 24.94 8.30 -1.31
CA HIS A 95 23.64 8.15 -1.95
C HIS A 95 22.61 7.49 -1.02
N LEU A 96 22.97 6.38 -0.36
CA LEU A 96 22.08 5.70 0.60
C LEU A 96 21.73 6.60 1.78
N LEU A 97 22.70 7.35 2.32
CA LEU A 97 22.44 8.31 3.38
C LEU A 97 21.42 9.38 2.96
N ARG A 98 21.51 9.86 1.70
CA ARG A 98 20.54 10.81 1.13
C ARG A 98 19.15 10.18 1.02
N ILE A 99 19.05 8.92 0.58
CA ILE A 99 17.79 8.18 0.54
C ILE A 99 17.20 8.06 1.94
N ALA A 100 17.97 7.61 2.93
CA ALA A 100 17.52 7.48 4.31
C ALA A 100 16.94 8.81 4.86
N ASN A 101 17.66 9.91 4.66
CA ASN A 101 17.20 11.24 5.08
C ASN A 101 15.90 11.64 4.38
N THR A 102 15.83 11.43 3.06
CA THR A 102 14.63 11.76 2.26
C THR A 102 13.43 10.93 2.69
N THR A 103 13.61 9.63 2.93
CA THR A 103 12.54 8.74 3.39
C THR A 103 12.07 9.13 4.80
N ALA A 104 13.00 9.49 5.69
CA ALA A 104 12.67 9.90 7.05
C ALA A 104 11.87 11.22 7.12
N THR A 105 12.10 12.15 6.19
CA THR A 105 11.53 13.52 6.29
C THR A 105 10.49 13.87 5.23
N ALA A 106 10.55 13.28 4.03
CA ALA A 106 9.82 13.76 2.85
C ALA A 106 8.84 12.75 2.23
N GLN A 107 8.79 11.50 2.70
CA GLN A 107 7.93 10.44 2.13
C GLN A 107 6.65 10.17 2.94
N ARG A 108 6.21 11.13 3.77
CA ARG A 108 4.94 11.02 4.50
C ARG A 108 3.77 10.84 3.53
N GLY A 109 3.02 9.76 3.68
CA GLY A 109 1.85 9.37 2.87
C GLY A 109 2.13 8.33 1.79
N ARG A 110 3.38 7.88 1.62
CA ARG A 110 3.73 6.88 0.60
C ARG A 110 3.19 5.50 0.93
N ALA A 111 3.31 5.07 2.20
CA ALA A 111 2.80 3.76 2.63
C ALA A 111 1.27 3.72 2.56
N VAL A 112 0.59 4.83 2.88
CA VAL A 112 -0.86 4.96 2.67
C VAL A 112 -1.21 4.82 1.19
N SER A 113 -0.50 5.55 0.32
CA SER A 113 -0.74 5.50 -1.13
C SER A 113 -0.50 4.09 -1.71
N SER A 114 0.59 3.45 -1.30
CA SER A 114 0.90 2.07 -1.69
C SER A 114 -0.12 1.09 -1.13
N ALA A 115 -0.60 1.30 0.10
CA ALA A 115 -1.58 0.42 0.70
C ALA A 115 -2.95 0.53 0.02
N LEU A 116 -3.37 1.75 -0.33
CA LEU A 116 -4.57 1.98 -1.12
C LEU A 116 -4.46 1.37 -2.52
N LEU A 117 -3.30 1.50 -3.18
CA LEU A 117 -3.05 0.88 -4.48
C LEU A 117 -3.10 -0.65 -4.38
N ALA A 118 -2.42 -1.23 -3.38
CA ALA A 118 -2.43 -2.67 -3.14
C ALA A 118 -3.84 -3.18 -2.83
N ALA A 119 -4.60 -2.47 -2.00
CA ALA A 119 -6.00 -2.79 -1.72
C ALA A 119 -6.86 -2.73 -2.99
N HIS A 120 -6.64 -1.73 -3.85
CA HIS A 120 -7.34 -1.61 -5.12
C HIS A 120 -7.00 -2.75 -6.10
N LEU A 121 -5.73 -3.16 -6.16
CA LEU A 121 -5.29 -4.30 -6.99
C LEU A 121 -5.76 -5.65 -6.42
N GLN A 122 -5.95 -5.75 -5.11
CA GLN A 122 -6.47 -6.93 -4.43
C GLN A 122 -8.01 -6.98 -4.41
N GLN A 123 -8.71 -5.91 -4.79
CA GLN A 123 -10.16 -5.98 -4.95
C GLN A 123 -10.48 -7.01 -6.03
N PRO A 124 -11.17 -8.12 -5.68
CA PRO A 124 -11.70 -9.02 -6.70
C PRO A 124 -12.63 -8.20 -7.60
N ALA A 125 -12.58 -8.45 -8.91
CA ALA A 125 -13.59 -7.91 -9.82
C ALA A 125 -14.97 -8.15 -9.19
N SER A 126 -15.74 -7.06 -9.04
CA SER A 126 -17.12 -7.11 -8.56
C SER A 126 -17.79 -8.34 -9.16
N PRO A 127 -18.44 -9.23 -8.38
CA PRO A 127 -19.10 -10.39 -8.96
C PRO A 127 -19.99 -9.86 -10.07
N ALA A 128 -19.74 -10.33 -11.30
CA ALA A 128 -20.58 -10.01 -12.44
C ALA A 128 -22.03 -10.18 -11.99
N PRO A 129 -22.96 -9.27 -12.37
CA PRO A 129 -24.36 -9.43 -12.03
C PRO A 129 -24.73 -10.86 -12.36
N GLN A 130 -25.01 -11.66 -11.33
CA GLN A 130 -25.53 -13.00 -11.55
C GLN A 130 -26.77 -12.77 -12.38
N ASP A 131 -26.82 -13.36 -13.58
CA ASP A 131 -28.02 -13.37 -14.40
C ASP A 131 -29.14 -13.82 -13.47
N ALA A 132 -29.96 -12.86 -13.06
CA ALA A 132 -31.17 -13.14 -12.30
C ALA A 132 -31.91 -14.20 -13.13
N PRO A 133 -32.36 -15.31 -12.53
CA PRO A 133 -33.14 -16.29 -13.27
C PRO A 133 -34.27 -15.51 -13.94
N VAL A 134 -34.30 -15.54 -15.28
CA VAL A 134 -35.35 -14.90 -16.07
C VAL A 134 -36.67 -15.31 -15.44
N GLU A 135 -37.33 -14.39 -14.74
CA GLU A 135 -38.64 -14.65 -14.18
C GLU A 135 -39.56 -14.96 -15.35
N ASP A 136 -39.95 -16.23 -15.46
CA ASP A 136 -40.92 -16.68 -16.44
C ASP A 136 -42.20 -15.84 -16.28
N PRO A 137 -42.64 -15.11 -17.32
CA PRO A 137 -43.83 -14.27 -17.25
C PRO A 137 -45.11 -15.07 -16.90
N ALA A 138 -45.09 -16.40 -16.95
CA ALA A 138 -46.17 -17.24 -16.44
C ALA A 138 -46.27 -17.26 -14.91
N GLN A 139 -45.17 -17.08 -14.16
CA GLN A 139 -45.17 -17.00 -12.70
C GLN A 139 -45.76 -15.69 -12.20
N LEU A 140 -45.44 -14.58 -12.90
CA LEU A 140 -45.99 -13.25 -12.62
C LEU A 140 -47.51 -13.17 -12.84
N ARG A 141 -48.05 -13.97 -13.77
CA ARG A 141 -49.51 -14.05 -14.01
C ARG A 141 -50.25 -14.91 -12.99
N ARG A 142 -49.58 -15.83 -12.29
CA ARG A 142 -50.17 -16.59 -11.18
C ARG A 142 -50.19 -15.79 -9.87
N SER A 143 -49.18 -14.96 -9.60
CA SER A 143 -49.15 -14.14 -8.38
C SER A 143 -50.21 -13.02 -8.40
N MET A 144 -50.49 -12.43 -9.57
CA MET A 144 -51.49 -11.35 -9.69
C MET A 144 -52.95 -11.79 -9.56
N ARG A 145 -53.28 -13.09 -9.64
CA ARG A 145 -54.68 -13.57 -9.50
C ARG A 145 -55.12 -13.78 -8.06
N ARG A 146 -54.24 -13.61 -7.06
CA ARG A 146 -54.52 -13.99 -5.67
C ARG A 146 -54.72 -12.83 -4.69
N THR A 147 -54.66 -11.58 -5.14
CA THR A 147 -54.89 -10.41 -4.28
C THR A 147 -56.07 -9.59 -4.78
N SER A 148 -57.28 -10.11 -4.60
CA SER A 148 -58.49 -9.28 -4.58
C SER A 148 -58.73 -8.82 -3.14
N TRP A 149 -58.46 -7.54 -2.86
CA TRP A 149 -59.04 -6.85 -1.71
C TRP A 149 -59.63 -5.50 -2.14
N ARG A 150 -60.91 -5.33 -1.80
CA ARG A 150 -61.79 -4.20 -2.16
C ARG A 150 -61.41 -2.90 -1.44
N PRO A 151 -61.81 -1.73 -1.96
CA PRO A 151 -61.55 -0.42 -1.34
C PRO A 151 -62.73 0.09 -0.47
N ARG A 152 -62.44 0.92 0.55
CA ARG A 152 -63.39 1.93 1.07
C ARG A 152 -62.68 3.14 1.73
N ASN A 153 -62.67 4.22 0.97
CA ASN A 153 -62.95 5.64 1.28
C ASN A 153 -62.38 6.36 2.54
N ALA A 154 -61.58 7.39 2.23
CA ALA A 154 -61.40 8.74 2.78
C ALA A 154 -62.01 9.15 4.15
N SER A 155 -61.21 9.81 5.00
CA SER A 155 -61.41 11.24 5.38
C SER A 155 -60.21 11.90 6.09
N ARG A 156 -59.78 13.06 5.54
CA ARG A 156 -59.45 14.35 6.20
C ARG A 156 -58.43 14.45 7.35
N GLY A 157 -57.35 15.20 7.07
CA GLY A 157 -57.06 16.45 7.80
C GLY A 157 -55.77 16.52 8.64
N PRO A 158 -55.17 17.72 8.82
CA PRO A 158 -53.71 17.93 8.84
C PRO A 158 -53.12 18.43 10.17
N TRP A 159 -51.79 18.32 10.28
CA TRP A 159 -50.94 18.83 11.36
C TRP A 159 -51.09 20.33 11.65
N PRO A 160 -50.82 20.77 12.90
CA PRO A 160 -50.37 22.12 13.15
C PRO A 160 -48.96 22.22 13.76
N HIS A 161 -48.40 23.41 13.53
CA HIS A 161 -47.05 23.88 13.80
C HIS A 161 -46.70 24.13 15.27
N ARG A 162 -45.37 24.17 15.46
CA ARG A 162 -44.58 24.75 16.56
C ARG A 162 -45.10 26.10 17.06
N ALA A 163 -45.19 26.28 18.38
CA ALA A 163 -45.25 27.58 19.04
C ALA A 163 -44.26 27.64 20.20
N SER A 164 -43.52 28.74 20.21
CA SER A 164 -42.54 29.25 21.17
C SER A 164 -43.16 29.60 22.53
N GLY A 165 -42.45 29.25 23.62
CA GLY A 165 -42.72 29.74 24.96
C GLY A 165 -41.45 30.31 25.59
N THR A 166 -41.48 31.61 25.89
CA THR A 166 -40.47 32.41 26.58
C THR A 166 -40.75 32.48 28.09
N GLY A 167 -39.69 32.69 28.89
CA GLY A 167 -39.72 33.03 30.33
C GLY A 167 -39.01 31.98 31.19
N ARG A 168 -38.25 32.29 32.25
CA ARG A 168 -37.95 33.55 32.97
C ARG A 168 -36.82 33.24 33.98
N ALA A 169 -36.05 34.28 34.31
CA ALA A 169 -35.05 34.49 35.36
C ALA A 169 -34.91 33.52 36.56
N GLY A 170 -33.66 33.35 37.02
CA GLY A 170 -33.32 32.89 38.37
C GLY A 170 -31.81 32.71 38.61
N SER A 171 -31.20 33.74 39.22
CA SER A 171 -29.99 33.81 40.07
C SER A 171 -28.96 32.66 40.11
N PHE A 172 -27.68 32.98 39.88
CA PHE A 172 -26.61 33.13 40.89
C PHE A 172 -25.41 33.89 40.29
#